data_AF-A0AAT9HUH1-F1
#
_entry.id   AF-A0AAT9HUH1-F1
#
_cell.length_a   1.000
_cell.length_b   1.000
_cell.length_c   1.000
_cell.angle_alpha   90.00
_cell.angle_beta   90.00
_cell.angle_gamma   90.00
#
_symmetry.space_group_name_H-M   'P 1'
#
loop_
_entity.id
_entity.type
_entity.pdbx_description
1 polymer ?
#
loop_
_entity_poly.entity_id
_entity_poly.type
_entity_poly.pdbx_seq_one_letter_code
_entity_poly.pdbx_strand_id
1 'polypeptide(L)'
;METAYDELWWVKRKMAREGFSVLPPTLELRKEAEDALEAALAAPSERIVRKILTEINAKISDMMFKPPPGPRWARSRTTSRTSYGSGGSAGRRRAAQTCSSRSASSR
;
A
#
# COMPACT_ATOMS: atom_id res chain seq x y z
N MET A 1 -19.24 -41.43 -25.61
CA MET A 1 -17.97 -40.91 -25.10
C MET A 1 -17.39 -40.01 -26.17
N GLU A 2 -17.75 -38.74 -26.12
CA GLU A 2 -17.29 -37.73 -27.08
C GLU A 2 -15.92 -37.24 -26.62
N THR A 3 -14.89 -37.49 -27.44
CA THR A 3 -13.53 -37.06 -27.16
C THR A 3 -13.52 -35.54 -27.15
N ALA A 4 -13.44 -34.94 -25.97
CA ALA A 4 -13.54 -33.51 -25.72
C ALA A 4 -12.51 -32.74 -26.57
N TYR A 5 -12.93 -32.30 -27.75
CA TYR A 5 -12.15 -31.37 -28.54
C TYR A 5 -12.24 -30.03 -27.82
N ASP A 6 -11.11 -29.55 -27.32
CA ASP A 6 -11.05 -28.25 -26.65
C ASP A 6 -11.22 -27.15 -27.71
N GLU A 7 -12.45 -26.72 -27.97
CA GLU A 7 -12.78 -25.68 -28.96
C GLU A 7 -11.97 -24.38 -28.76
N LEU A 8 -11.44 -24.16 -27.56
CA LEU A 8 -10.62 -22.99 -27.20
C LEU A 8 -9.11 -23.19 -27.45
N TRP A 9 -8.68 -24.32 -28.04
CA TRP A 9 -7.27 -24.65 -28.28
C TRP A 9 -6.54 -23.56 -29.08
N TRP A 10 -7.20 -22.98 -30.08
CA TRP A 10 -6.63 -21.95 -30.94
C TRP A 10 -6.54 -20.60 -30.22
N VAL A 11 -7.49 -20.31 -29.31
CA VAL A 11 -7.49 -19.09 -28.49
C VAL A 11 -6.33 -19.13 -27.50
N LYS A 12 -6.14 -20.26 -26.81
CA LYS A 12 -5.00 -20.47 -25.89
C LYS A 12 -3.67 -20.32 -26.62
N ARG A 13 -3.57 -20.89 -27.83
CA ARG A 13 -2.37 -20.77 -28.68
C ARG A 13 -2.11 -19.33 -29.15
N LYS A 14 -3.15 -18.53 -29.36
CA LYS A 14 -3.05 -17.11 -29.76
C LYS A 14 -2.66 -16.23 -28.57
N MET A 15 -3.27 -16.43 -27.40
CA MET A 15 -2.88 -15.74 -26.16
C MET A 15 -1.40 -15.96 -25.84
N ALA A 16 -0.91 -17.20 -25.92
CA ALA A 16 0.49 -17.53 -25.69
C ALA A 16 1.45 -16.88 -26.71
N ARG A 17 1.01 -16.72 -27.96
CA ARG A 17 1.81 -16.12 -29.03
C ARG A 17 1.91 -14.60 -28.92
N GLU A 18 0.83 -13.95 -28.50
CA GLU A 18 0.77 -12.49 -28.33
C GLU A 18 1.25 -12.03 -26.94
N GLY A 19 1.72 -12.96 -26.09
CA GLY A 19 2.22 -12.65 -24.76
C GLY A 19 1.15 -12.13 -23.80
N PHE A 20 -0.12 -12.51 -23.99
CA PHE A 20 -1.16 -12.23 -23.02
C PHE A 20 -0.92 -13.08 -21.76
N SER A 21 -0.41 -12.49 -20.69
CA SER A 21 -0.41 -13.09 -19.37
C SER A 21 -1.85 -13.11 -18.83
N VAL A 22 -2.16 -14.12 -18.03
CA VAL A 22 -3.51 -14.39 -17.50
C VAL A 22 -4.06 -13.21 -16.69
N LEU A 23 -3.20 -12.32 -16.16
CA LEU A 23 -3.59 -11.06 -15.54
C LEU A 23 -2.76 -9.89 -16.12
N PRO A 24 -3.40 -8.81 -16.58
CA PRO A 24 -2.75 -7.52 -16.77
C PRO A 24 -1.91 -7.12 -15.55
N PRO A 25 -0.80 -6.38 -15.72
CA PRO A 25 0.16 -6.12 -14.64
C PRO A 25 -0.46 -5.41 -13.43
N THR A 26 -1.53 -4.63 -13.62
CA THR A 26 -2.31 -4.02 -12.52
C THR A 26 -3.08 -5.04 -11.69
N LEU A 27 -3.60 -6.11 -12.31
CA LEU A 27 -4.29 -7.19 -11.60
C LEU A 27 -3.30 -8.13 -10.91
N GLU A 28 -2.13 -8.35 -11.50
CA GLU A 28 -1.05 -9.11 -10.84
C GLU A 28 -0.66 -8.44 -9.52
N LEU A 29 -0.44 -7.12 -9.53
CA LEU A 29 -0.13 -6.35 -8.34
C LEU A 29 -1.28 -6.36 -7.31
N ARG A 30 -2.53 -6.41 -7.77
CA ARG A 30 -3.69 -6.54 -6.89
C ARG A 30 -3.69 -7.90 -6.18
N LYS A 31 -3.41 -8.98 -6.91
CA LYS A 31 -3.27 -10.32 -6.33
C LYS A 31 -2.11 -10.36 -5.33
N GLU A 32 -0.95 -9.80 -5.67
CA GLU A 32 0.18 -9.71 -4.74
C GLU A 32 -0.16 -8.94 -3.46
N ALA A 33 -1.01 -7.90 -3.54
CA ALA A 33 -1.48 -7.17 -2.38
C ALA A 33 -2.42 -8.01 -1.50
N GLU A 34 -3.27 -8.84 -2.11
CA GLU A 34 -4.15 -9.79 -1.40
C GLU A 34 -3.31 -10.87 -0.69
N ASP A 35 -2.33 -11.46 -1.38
CA ASP A 35 -1.40 -12.45 -0.82
C ASP A 35 -0.58 -11.85 0.34
N ALA A 36 -0.12 -10.60 0.19
CA ALA A 36 0.64 -9.91 1.22
C ALA A 36 -0.21 -9.53 2.44
N LEU A 37 -1.50 -9.25 2.24
CA LEU A 37 -2.44 -9.03 3.34
C LEU A 37 -2.63 -10.31 4.15
N GLU A 38 -2.81 -11.45 3.49
CA GLU A 38 -2.91 -12.75 4.14
C GLU A 38 -1.63 -13.08 4.92
N ALA A 39 -0.46 -12.86 4.31
CA ALA A 39 0.84 -13.05 4.96
C ALA A 39 1.06 -12.11 6.17
N ALA A 40 0.58 -10.86 6.08
CA ALA A 40 0.64 -9.91 7.19
C ALA A 40 -0.26 -10.34 8.36
N LEU A 41 -1.45 -10.86 8.08
CA LEU A 41 -2.35 -11.38 9.12
C LEU A 41 -1.79 -12.62 9.81
N ALA A 42 -1.05 -13.47 9.08
CA ALA A 42 -0.41 -14.66 9.62
C ALA A 42 0.92 -14.36 10.37
N ALA A 43 1.46 -13.14 10.27
CA ALA A 43 2.78 -12.83 10.81
C ALA A 43 2.78 -12.74 12.36
N PRO A 44 3.80 -13.32 13.04
CA PRO A 44 3.84 -13.39 14.50
C PRO A 44 4.34 -12.11 15.18
N SER A 45 4.83 -11.11 14.41
CA SER A 45 5.37 -9.87 14.98
C SER A 45 5.10 -8.65 14.11
N GLU A 46 4.92 -7.51 14.76
CA GLU A 46 4.66 -6.22 14.10
C GLU A 46 5.78 -5.84 13.12
N ARG A 47 7.03 -6.16 13.44
CA ARG A 47 8.18 -5.83 12.58
C ARG A 47 8.09 -6.53 11.22
N ILE A 48 7.61 -7.77 11.20
CA ILE A 48 7.44 -8.55 9.97
C ILE A 48 6.28 -7.98 9.15
N VAL A 49 5.16 -7.68 9.79
CA VAL A 49 4.00 -7.00 9.16
C VAL A 49 4.44 -5.70 8.49
N ARG A 50 5.18 -4.86 9.23
CA ARG A 50 5.65 -3.57 8.71
C ARG A 50 6.55 -3.76 7.49
N LYS A 51 7.42 -4.77 7.48
CA LYS A 51 8.26 -5.07 6.32
C LYS A 51 7.42 -5.42 5.08
N ILE A 52 6.50 -6.38 5.21
CA ILE A 52 5.62 -6.85 4.11
C ILE A 52 4.82 -5.67 3.51
N LEU A 53 4.18 -4.87 4.36
CA LEU A 53 3.38 -3.74 3.90
C LEU A 53 4.23 -2.65 3.24
N THR A 54 5.45 -2.41 3.73
CA THR A 54 6.34 -1.39 3.14
C THR A 54 6.78 -1.80 1.73
N GLU A 55 7.07 -3.08 1.51
CA GLU A 55 7.46 -3.62 0.21
C GLU A 55 6.32 -3.52 -0.83
N ILE A 56 5.08 -3.87 -0.43
CA ILE A 56 3.91 -3.74 -1.32
C ILE A 56 3.57 -2.27 -1.61
N ASN A 57 3.63 -1.39 -0.61
CA ASN A 57 3.37 0.03 -0.81
C ASN A 57 4.38 0.68 -1.77
N ALA A 58 5.64 0.23 -1.76
CA ALA A 58 6.64 0.66 -2.73
C ALA A 58 6.22 0.25 -4.16
N LYS A 59 5.81 -1.01 -4.36
CA LYS A 59 5.33 -1.50 -5.67
C LYS A 59 4.10 -0.76 -6.18
N ILE A 60 3.11 -0.52 -5.31
CA ILE A 60 1.88 0.24 -5.65
C ILE A 60 2.25 1.66 -6.08
N SER A 61 3.11 2.33 -5.31
CA SER A 61 3.56 3.68 -5.61
C SER A 61 4.26 3.74 -6.96
N ASP A 62 5.19 2.82 -7.22
CA ASP A 62 5.92 2.73 -8.47
C ASP A 62 5.02 2.60 -9.71
N MET A 63 3.94 1.83 -9.60
CA MET A 63 2.95 1.68 -10.67
C MET A 63 2.09 2.93 -10.85
N MET A 64 1.62 3.54 -9.75
CA MET A 64 0.77 4.74 -9.80
C MET A 64 1.52 5.97 -10.34
N PHE A 65 2.81 6.11 -10.01
CA PHE A 65 3.62 7.27 -10.41
C PHE A 65 4.29 7.13 -11.78
N LYS A 66 4.11 6.00 -12.47
CA LYS A 66 4.50 5.80 -13.87
C LYS A 66 3.26 5.90 -14.76
N PRO A 67 2.81 7.11 -15.13
CA PRO A 67 1.71 7.23 -16.08
C PRO A 67 2.11 6.50 -17.37
N PRO A 68 1.19 5.73 -17.98
CA PRO A 68 1.47 5.05 -19.24
C PRO A 68 1.96 6.09 -20.26
N PRO A 69 2.94 5.74 -21.13
CA PRO A 69 3.50 6.66 -22.10
C PRO A 69 2.40 7.13 -23.07
N GLY A 70 1.79 8.26 -22.75
CA GLY A 70 0.73 8.88 -23.53
C GLY A 70 1.28 9.99 -24.44
N PRO A 71 0.55 10.34 -25.51
CA PRO A 71 0.88 11.49 -26.34
C PRO A 71 1.03 12.75 -25.50
N ARG A 72 2.14 13.45 -25.69
CA ARG A 72 2.68 14.49 -24.80
C ARG A 72 1.87 15.81 -24.73
N TRP A 73 0.68 15.85 -25.31
CA TRP A 73 -0.24 16.99 -25.21
C TRP A 73 -1.21 16.93 -24.01
N ALA A 74 -1.32 15.78 -23.32
CA ALA A 74 -2.27 15.57 -22.22
C ALA A 74 -1.63 15.51 -20.81
N ARG A 75 -0.72 16.43 -20.47
CA ARG A 75 -0.30 16.67 -19.07
C ARG A 75 -0.81 18.02 -18.57
N SER A 76 -2.09 18.10 -18.24
CA SER A 76 -2.62 19.24 -17.50
C SER A 76 -2.19 19.16 -16.04
N ARG A 77 -1.72 20.30 -15.52
CA ARG A 77 -1.32 20.53 -14.13
C ARG A 77 -2.47 20.17 -13.18
N THR A 78 -2.39 19.02 -12.52
CA THR A 78 -3.26 18.72 -11.38
C THR A 78 -2.41 18.63 -10.12
N THR A 79 -2.44 19.72 -9.36
CA THR A 79 -2.01 19.78 -7.97
C THR A 79 -3.01 19.01 -7.11
N SER A 80 -2.62 17.87 -6.54
CA SER A 80 -3.31 17.28 -5.40
C SER A 80 -2.38 17.28 -4.19
N ARG A 81 -2.39 18.44 -3.53
CA ARG A 81 -2.05 18.59 -2.12
C ARG A 81 -3.05 17.77 -1.30
N THR A 82 -2.67 16.58 -0.85
CA THR A 82 -3.32 15.93 0.28
C THR A 82 -2.25 15.55 1.29
N SER A 83 -2.03 16.46 2.25
CA SER A 83 -1.33 16.19 3.49
C SER A 83 -2.16 15.19 4.30
N TYR A 84 -1.69 13.94 4.39
CA TYR A 84 -2.15 13.05 5.46
C TYR A 84 -1.43 13.49 6.74
N GLY A 85 -2.20 14.00 7.70
CA GLY A 85 -1.72 14.51 8.98
C GLY A 85 -1.06 13.42 9.81
N SER A 86 0.26 13.47 9.91
CA SER A 86 1.02 12.81 10.97
C SER A 86 0.81 13.58 12.28
N GLY A 87 -0.25 13.24 13.01
CA GLY A 87 -0.43 13.64 14.40
C GLY A 87 0.57 12.88 15.28
N GLY A 88 1.77 13.44 15.40
CA GLY A 88 2.85 12.89 16.20
C GLY A 88 2.52 12.84 17.70
N SER A 89 2.44 11.64 18.24
CA SER A 89 2.56 11.36 19.66
C SER A 89 4.00 11.62 20.12
N ALA A 90 4.29 12.77 20.73
CA ALA A 90 5.54 12.99 21.46
C ALA A 90 5.36 14.06 22.55
N GLY A 91 5.39 13.67 23.82
CA GLY A 91 5.40 14.65 24.91
C GLY A 91 5.06 14.15 26.31
N ARG A 92 5.58 13.00 26.76
CA ARG A 92 5.68 12.77 28.21
C ARG A 92 6.76 13.70 28.77
N ARG A 93 6.37 14.69 29.56
CA ARG A 93 7.21 15.21 30.65
C ARG A 93 6.38 15.24 31.92
N ARG A 94 6.59 14.22 32.75
CA ARG A 94 6.37 14.33 34.20
C ARG A 94 7.41 15.32 34.72
N ALA A 95 6.97 16.41 35.32
CA ALA A 95 7.75 17.10 36.34
C ALA A 95 6.79 17.38 37.48
N ALA A 96 7.00 16.65 38.57
CA ALA A 96 6.39 16.93 39.86
C ALA A 96 6.77 18.35 40.27
N GLN A 97 5.78 19.21 40.50
CA GLN A 97 5.95 20.29 41.46
C GLN A 97 5.20 19.86 42.71
N THR A 98 6.02 19.36 43.62
CA THR A 98 5.73 19.12 45.02
C THR A 98 5.13 20.36 45.66
N CYS A 99 4.09 20.12 46.44
CA CYS A 99 3.62 20.96 47.52
C CYS A 99 4.79 21.68 48.23
N SER A 100 4.70 23.01 48.34
CA SER A 100 5.20 23.68 49.53
C SER A 100 4.02 24.38 50.18
N SER A 101 3.69 23.84 51.34
CA SER A 101 2.72 24.31 52.30
C SER A 101 3.20 25.60 52.98
N ARG A 102 2.27 26.19 53.75
CA ARG A 102 2.49 27.16 54.86
C ARG A 102 2.86 28.59 54.42
N SER A 103 2.40 29.66 55.05
CA SER A 103 1.39 29.93 56.08
C SER A 103 1.46 31.44 56.39
N ALA A 104 0.31 32.07 56.64
CA ALA A 104 0.06 33.17 57.59
C ALA A 104 1.05 34.36 57.74
N SER A 105 0.55 35.58 57.53
CA SER A 105 0.60 36.77 58.44
C SER A 105 0.33 38.04 57.63
N SER A 106 -0.82 38.72 57.78
CA SER A 106 -1.06 39.81 58.73
C SER A 106 -0.03 40.95 58.69
N ARG A 107 -0.37 42.04 58.00
CA ARG A 107 -0.37 43.43 58.51
C ARG A 107 -1.03 44.37 57.52
#